data_AF-A0A2W4LIW1-F1
#
_entry.id   AF-A0A2W4LIW1-F1
#
_cell.length_a   1.000
_cell.length_b   1.000
_cell.length_c   1.000
_cell.angle_alpha   90.00
_cell.angle_beta   90.00
_cell.angle_gamma   90.00
#
_symmetry.space_group_name_H-M   'P 1'
#
loop_
_entity.id
_entity.type
_entity.pdbx_description
1 polymer ?
#
loop_
_entity_poly.entity_id
_entity_poly.type
_entity_poly.pdbx_seq_one_letter_code
_entity_poly.pdbx_strand_id
1 'polypeptide(L)'
;MADDTWRWTDAWIFVAVIIANGAGRHRRSPSSRRPEGIRIADVVATAHHLNHAIPTRSDVELAIRRLAGMNLITVDDGWIQVSPTGAELWRNRPRDGLSAVVDTMHAALARLGPPREAEWHLRDEEHRAAVQEFKLRRALPTPKRSTLERLGRVGYHTP
;
A
#
# COMPACT_ATOMS: atom_id res chain seq x y z
N MET A 1 -15.70 17.16 16.70
CA MET A 1 -15.94 15.83 17.30
C MET A 1 -15.20 14.84 16.42
N ALA A 2 -14.15 14.20 16.92
CA ALA A 2 -13.49 13.14 16.18
C ALA A 2 -14.53 12.04 15.95
N ASP A 3 -14.55 11.47 14.75
CA ASP A 3 -15.45 10.37 14.43
C ASP A 3 -15.02 9.18 15.28
N ASP A 4 -15.69 8.89 16.39
CA ASP A 4 -15.29 7.82 17.32
C ASP A 4 -15.47 6.40 16.74
N THR A 5 -15.74 6.32 15.44
CA THR A 5 -15.97 5.08 14.70
C THR A 5 -15.00 4.95 13.54
N TRP A 6 -14.70 3.70 13.21
CA TRP A 6 -13.92 3.35 12.03
C TRP A 6 -14.71 3.69 10.77
N ARG A 7 -14.07 4.44 9.87
CA ARG A 7 -14.63 4.74 8.56
C ARG A 7 -14.36 3.59 7.62
N TRP A 8 -15.24 3.44 6.63
CA TRP A 8 -15.01 2.50 5.54
C TRP A 8 -13.70 2.82 4.78
N THR A 9 -13.35 4.10 4.67
CA THR A 9 -12.06 4.57 4.14
C THR A 9 -10.86 4.07 4.94
N ASP A 10 -10.97 3.93 6.27
CA ASP A 10 -9.90 3.39 7.12
C ASP A 10 -9.61 1.92 6.75
N ALA A 11 -10.66 1.13 6.54
CA ALA A 11 -10.56 -0.27 6.14
C ALA A 11 -9.91 -0.42 4.76
N TRP A 12 -10.38 0.36 3.79
CA TRP A 12 -9.85 0.32 2.43
C TRP A 12 -8.37 0.74 2.39
N ILE A 13 -7.97 1.77 3.13
CA ILE A 13 -6.55 2.19 3.23
C ILE A 13 -5.72 1.11 3.91
N PHE A 14 -6.21 0.48 4.97
CA PHE A 14 -5.50 -0.61 5.63
C PHE A 14 -5.26 -1.81 4.71
N VAL A 15 -6.28 -2.22 3.95
CA VAL A 15 -6.14 -3.29 2.94
C VAL A 15 -5.10 -2.90 1.87
N ALA A 16 -5.10 -1.64 1.42
CA ALA A 16 -4.10 -1.15 0.49
C ALA A 16 -2.68 -1.25 1.05
N VAL A 17 -2.47 -0.85 2.32
CA VAL A 17 -1.17 -0.95 3.02
C VAL A 17 -0.70 -2.40 3.08
N ILE A 18 -1.59 -3.34 3.43
CA ILE A 18 -1.29 -4.77 3.52
C ILE A 18 -0.85 -5.34 2.16
N ILE A 19 -1.63 -5.07 1.11
CA ILE A 19 -1.35 -5.60 -0.24
C ILE A 19 -0.05 -5.02 -0.78
N ALA A 20 0.18 -3.72 -0.58
CA ALA A 20 1.38 -3.04 -1.03
C ALA A 20 2.64 -3.52 -0.29
N ASN A 21 2.57 -3.74 1.04
CA ASN A 21 3.64 -4.37 1.81
C ASN A 21 3.90 -5.83 1.41
N GLY A 22 2.97 -6.45 0.68
CA GLY A 22 3.11 -7.83 0.24
C GLY A 22 2.87 -8.84 1.36
N ALA A 23 2.07 -8.49 2.38
CA ALA A 23 1.55 -9.41 3.38
C ALA A 23 0.60 -10.44 2.71
N GLY A 24 1.20 -11.39 2.00
CA GLY A 24 0.56 -12.33 1.08
C GLY A 24 1.47 -12.87 -0.04
N ARG A 25 2.68 -12.34 -0.24
CA ARG A 25 3.65 -12.86 -1.21
C ARG A 25 4.87 -13.47 -0.50
N HIS A 26 4.96 -14.80 -0.53
CA HIS A 26 6.21 -15.51 -0.30
C HIS A 26 7.30 -14.97 -1.25
N ARG A 27 8.51 -14.80 -0.68
CA ARG A 27 9.79 -14.44 -1.33
C ARG A 27 9.90 -13.03 -1.92
N ARG A 28 10.66 -12.18 -1.21
CA ARG A 28 11.78 -11.45 -1.84
C ARG A 28 13.03 -11.56 -0.97
N SER A 29 14.17 -11.62 -1.64
CA SER A 29 15.48 -11.97 -1.08
C SER A 29 15.97 -11.00 0.01
N PRO A 30 16.67 -11.49 1.05
CA PRO A 30 17.16 -10.71 2.19
C PRO A 30 18.39 -9.81 1.89
N SER A 31 18.62 -9.42 0.63
CA SER A 31 19.89 -8.79 0.20
C SER A 31 19.74 -7.39 -0.38
N SER A 32 18.90 -6.54 0.20
CA SER A 32 19.00 -5.09 -0.02
C SER A 32 18.66 -4.33 1.25
N ARG A 33 19.60 -3.52 1.73
CA ARG A 33 19.47 -2.52 2.82
C ARG A 33 18.42 -1.43 2.50
N ARG A 34 17.19 -1.82 2.22
CA ARG A 34 16.07 -0.90 1.99
C ARG A 34 15.16 -1.02 3.21
N PRO A 35 14.71 0.10 3.81
CA PRO A 35 13.72 0.03 4.88
C PRO A 35 12.53 -0.81 4.41
N GLU A 36 12.12 -1.78 5.23
CA GLU A 36 11.15 -2.83 4.91
C GLU A 36 9.70 -2.29 4.89
N GLY A 37 9.43 -1.22 4.15
CA GLY A 37 8.11 -0.57 4.11
C GLY A 37 7.72 -0.07 2.73
N ILE A 38 6.54 0.54 2.67
CA ILE A 38 5.99 1.16 1.46
C ILE A 38 5.87 2.68 1.63
N ARG A 39 5.83 3.40 0.52
CA ARG A 39 5.57 4.85 0.54
C ARG A 39 4.09 5.15 0.32
N ILE A 40 3.67 6.37 0.64
CA ILE A 40 2.31 6.86 0.39
C ILE A 40 1.89 6.68 -1.09
N ALA A 41 2.82 6.83 -2.05
CA ALA A 41 2.55 6.59 -3.46
C ALA A 41 2.06 5.17 -3.75
N ASP A 42 2.60 4.16 -3.06
CA ASP A 42 2.22 2.76 -3.23
C ASP A 42 0.87 2.47 -2.55
N VAL A 43 0.58 3.14 -1.43
CA VAL A 43 -0.74 3.11 -0.78
C VAL A 43 -1.80 3.72 -1.70
N VAL A 44 -1.56 4.91 -2.26
CA VAL A 44 -2.50 5.60 -3.17
C VAL A 44 -2.76 4.76 -4.43
N ALA A 45 -1.70 4.19 -5.02
CA ALA A 45 -1.83 3.34 -6.20
C ALA A 45 -2.67 2.09 -5.91
N THR A 46 -2.42 1.43 -4.78
CA THR A 46 -3.13 0.20 -4.38
C THR A 46 -4.56 0.51 -3.95
N ALA A 47 -4.78 1.61 -3.25
CA ALA A 47 -6.11 2.08 -2.89
C ALA A 47 -6.93 2.31 -4.17
N HIS A 48 -6.41 3.08 -5.12
CA HIS A 48 -7.09 3.31 -6.40
C HIS A 48 -7.41 2.01 -7.13
N HIS A 49 -6.52 1.01 -7.08
CA HIS A 49 -6.80 -0.29 -7.68
C HIS A 49 -7.98 -1.03 -7.03
N LEU A 50 -8.20 -0.86 -5.72
CA LEU A 50 -9.26 -1.55 -4.97
C LEU A 50 -10.64 -0.91 -5.15
N ASN A 51 -10.74 0.43 -5.18
CA ASN A 51 -12.04 1.12 -5.19
C ASN A 51 -12.22 2.11 -6.37
N HIS A 52 -11.31 2.10 -7.33
CA HIS A 52 -11.32 3.00 -8.50
C HIS A 52 -11.35 4.51 -8.16
N ALA A 53 -11.08 4.89 -6.92
CA ALA A 53 -11.08 6.26 -6.41
C ALA A 53 -9.72 6.62 -5.81
N ILE A 54 -9.33 7.89 -5.91
CA ILE A 54 -8.10 8.40 -5.28
C ILE A 54 -8.49 8.99 -3.92
N PRO A 55 -8.00 8.47 -2.79
CA PRO A 55 -8.32 9.02 -1.48
C PRO A 55 -7.76 10.44 -1.32
N THR A 56 -8.50 11.31 -0.65
CA THR A 56 -8.05 12.68 -0.37
C THR A 56 -6.89 12.67 0.63
N ARG A 57 -6.15 13.79 0.75
CA ARG A 57 -5.09 13.89 1.76
C ARG A 57 -5.63 13.63 3.16
N SER A 58 -6.74 14.28 3.51
CA SER A 58 -7.35 14.16 4.83
C SER A 58 -7.81 12.74 5.12
N ASP A 59 -8.31 12.01 4.11
CA ASP A 59 -8.65 10.60 4.26
C ASP A 59 -7.43 9.74 4.55
N VAL A 60 -6.34 9.94 3.79
CA VAL A 60 -5.08 9.21 3.99
C VAL A 60 -4.49 9.55 5.36
N GLU A 61 -4.44 10.82 5.72
CA GLU A 61 -3.90 11.26 7.00
C GLU A 61 -4.66 10.64 8.17
N LEU A 62 -5.98 10.79 8.17
CA LEU A 62 -6.82 10.31 9.26
C LEU A 62 -6.72 8.80 9.41
N ALA A 63 -6.80 8.05 8.30
CA ALA A 63 -6.70 6.60 8.35
C ALA A 63 -5.34 6.14 8.88
N ILE A 64 -4.24 6.72 8.40
CA ILE A 64 -2.90 6.35 8.86
C ILE A 64 -2.72 6.67 10.35
N ARG A 65 -3.19 7.82 10.82
CA ARG A 65 -3.16 8.17 12.25
C ARG A 65 -3.94 7.16 13.10
N ARG A 66 -5.12 6.74 12.66
CA ARG A 66 -5.97 5.77 13.37
C ARG A 66 -5.39 4.37 13.39
N LEU A 67 -4.86 3.93 12.25
CA LEU A 67 -4.23 2.61 12.13
C LEU A 67 -2.94 2.55 12.95
N ALA A 68 -2.14 3.61 12.94
CA ALA A 68 -0.92 3.71 13.74
C ALA A 68 -1.24 3.81 15.24
N GLY A 69 -2.24 4.60 15.64
CA GLY A 69 -2.63 4.73 17.05
C GLY A 69 -3.23 3.46 17.64
N MET A 70 -3.71 2.54 16.80
CA MET A 70 -4.15 1.19 17.16
C MET A 70 -3.05 0.12 16.95
N ASN A 71 -1.82 0.55 16.65
CA ASN A 71 -0.66 -0.30 16.42
C ASN A 71 -0.90 -1.36 15.33
N LEU A 72 -1.71 -1.06 14.30
CA LEU A 72 -1.93 -1.94 13.14
C LEU A 72 -0.88 -1.72 12.05
N ILE A 73 -0.29 -0.53 12.02
CA ILE A 73 0.81 -0.15 11.16
C ILE A 73 1.84 0.63 11.98
N THR A 74 3.06 0.71 11.46
CA THR A 74 4.08 1.64 11.93
C THR A 74 4.39 2.63 10.81
N VAL A 75 4.71 3.86 11.19
CA VAL A 75 5.14 4.91 10.26
C VAL A 75 6.45 5.49 10.78
N ASP A 76 7.51 5.38 9.97
CA ASP A 76 8.85 5.87 10.32
C ASP A 76 9.51 6.44 9.07
N ASP A 77 10.02 7.68 9.15
CA ASP A 77 10.72 8.38 8.06
C ASP A 77 10.00 8.31 6.68
N GLY A 78 8.67 8.43 6.68
CA GLY A 78 7.85 8.37 5.47
C GLY A 78 7.61 6.95 4.91
N TRP A 79 8.06 5.91 5.62
CA TRP A 79 7.80 4.51 5.34
C TRP A 79 6.67 4.00 6.20
N ILE A 80 5.77 3.23 5.58
CA ILE A 80 4.65 2.58 6.26
C ILE A 80 4.87 1.08 6.24
N GLN A 81 4.77 0.44 7.40
CA GLN A 81 4.87 -1.02 7.53
C GLN A 81 3.64 -1.56 8.24
N VAL A 82 3.27 -2.80 7.91
CA VAL A 82 2.24 -3.52 8.67
C VAL A 82 2.88 -4.04 9.96
N SER A 83 2.28 -3.74 11.11
CA SER A 83 2.76 -4.26 12.38
C SER A 83 2.43 -5.76 12.53
N PRO A 84 3.01 -6.48 13.50
CA PRO A 84 2.61 -7.85 13.81
C PRO A 84 1.10 -7.97 14.12
N THR A 85 0.55 -7.01 14.86
CA THR A 85 -0.88 -6.94 15.20
C THR A 85 -1.76 -6.75 13.96
N GLY A 86 -1.37 -5.85 13.05
CA GLY A 86 -2.08 -5.66 11.78
C GLY A 86 -2.01 -6.89 10.88
N ALA A 87 -0.87 -7.56 10.83
CA ALA A 87 -0.70 -8.80 10.07
C ALA A 87 -1.51 -9.96 10.66
N GLU A 88 -1.64 -10.03 11.99
CA GLU A 88 -2.51 -10.99 12.67
C GLU A 88 -3.98 -10.73 12.37
N LEU A 89 -4.44 -9.47 12.47
CA LEU A 89 -5.80 -9.08 12.11
C LEU A 89 -6.12 -9.48 10.66
N TRP A 90 -5.18 -9.23 9.73
CA TRP A 90 -5.32 -9.66 8.34
C TRP A 90 -5.45 -11.17 8.20
N ARG A 91 -4.63 -11.96 8.91
CA ARG A 91 -4.64 -13.43 8.82
C ARG A 91 -5.91 -14.05 9.39
N ASN A 92 -6.46 -13.45 10.44
CA ASN A 92 -7.65 -13.94 11.15
C ASN A 92 -8.97 -13.43 10.54
N ARG A 93 -8.91 -12.61 9.48
CA ARG A 93 -10.12 -12.16 8.79
C ARG A 93 -10.87 -13.34 8.16
N PRO A 94 -12.21 -13.32 8.16
CA PRO A 94 -13.01 -14.22 7.32
C PRO A 94 -12.53 -14.21 5.86
N ARG A 95 -12.33 -15.40 5.29
CA ARG A 95 -11.81 -15.55 3.93
C ARG A 95 -12.92 -15.38 2.90
N ASP A 96 -13.35 -14.14 2.72
CA ASP A 96 -14.24 -13.76 1.63
C ASP A 96 -13.43 -13.34 0.40
N GLY A 97 -14.07 -13.35 -0.77
CA GLY A 97 -13.45 -12.92 -2.03
C GLY A 97 -12.94 -11.48 -1.96
N LEU A 98 -12.05 -11.11 -2.88
CA LEU A 98 -11.42 -9.77 -2.91
C LEU A 98 -12.45 -8.62 -2.94
N SER A 99 -13.64 -8.85 -3.51
CA SER A 99 -14.74 -7.88 -3.54
C SER A 99 -15.34 -7.56 -2.16
N ALA A 100 -15.29 -8.50 -1.21
CA ALA A 100 -15.81 -8.34 0.15
C ALA A 100 -14.73 -8.05 1.19
N VAL A 101 -13.45 -8.02 0.77
CA VAL A 101 -12.31 -7.92 1.70
C VAL A 101 -12.34 -6.62 2.52
N VAL A 102 -12.83 -5.53 1.93
CA VAL A 102 -12.91 -4.23 2.60
C VAL A 102 -14.02 -4.25 3.65
N ASP A 103 -15.19 -4.81 3.32
CA ASP A 103 -16.32 -4.91 4.26
C ASP A 103 -15.98 -5.82 5.43
N THR A 104 -15.37 -6.98 5.16
CA THR A 104 -14.90 -7.90 6.20
C THR A 104 -13.83 -7.25 7.08
N MET A 105 -12.94 -6.45 6.49
CA MET A 105 -11.93 -5.72 7.26
C MET A 105 -12.55 -4.58 8.08
N HIS A 106 -13.53 -3.86 7.55
CA HIS A 106 -14.24 -2.81 8.27
C HIS A 106 -14.95 -3.38 9.51
N ALA A 107 -15.63 -4.52 9.35
CA ALA A 107 -16.22 -5.24 10.48
C ALA A 107 -15.16 -5.72 11.49
N ALA A 108 -13.98 -6.15 11.03
CA ALA A 108 -12.89 -6.55 11.91
C ALA A 108 -12.31 -5.37 12.71
N LEU A 109 -12.14 -4.21 12.08
CA LEU A 109 -11.70 -2.97 12.75
C LEU A 109 -12.73 -2.52 13.78
N ALA A 110 -14.02 -2.55 13.46
CA ALA A 110 -15.10 -2.19 14.38
C ALA A 110 -15.07 -3.03 15.68
N ARG A 111 -14.60 -4.28 15.62
CA ARG A 111 -14.47 -5.16 16.79
C ARG A 111 -13.28 -4.82 17.70
N LEU A 112 -12.31 -4.02 17.24
CA LEU A 112 -11.17 -3.58 18.06
C LEU A 112 -11.55 -2.45 19.03
N GLY A 113 -12.75 -1.90 18.92
CA GLY A 113 -13.18 -0.71 19.66
C GLY A 113 -12.90 0.60 18.91
N PRO A 114 -13.14 1.76 19.55
CA PRO A 114 -12.99 3.06 18.91
C PRO A 114 -11.53 3.31 18.49
N PRO A 115 -11.30 3.93 17.32
CA PRO A 115 -9.96 4.21 16.85
C PRO A 115 -9.26 5.22 17.78
N ARG A 116 -7.97 5.01 17.99
CA ARG A 116 -7.07 5.98 18.62
C ARG A 116 -6.15 6.57 17.58
N GLU A 117 -5.90 7.85 17.65
CA GLU A 117 -5.05 8.55 16.69
C GLU A 117 -3.63 8.68 17.23
N ALA A 118 -2.65 8.27 16.43
CA ALA A 118 -1.25 8.63 16.64
C ALA A 118 -0.99 10.08 16.20
N GLU A 119 0.03 10.69 16.79
CA GLU A 119 0.55 11.97 16.36
C GLU A 119 1.39 11.79 15.10
N TRP A 120 0.77 12.03 13.94
CA TRP A 120 1.41 11.96 12.64
C TRP A 120 0.70 12.89 11.65
N HIS A 121 1.44 13.51 10.75
CA HIS A 121 0.89 14.43 9.74
C HIS A 121 1.43 14.11 8.36
N LEU A 122 0.54 14.10 7.37
CA LEU A 122 0.89 13.98 5.96
C LEU A 122 0.96 15.37 5.34
N ARG A 123 2.13 15.82 4.88
CA ARG A 123 2.24 17.14 4.24
C ARG A 123 1.48 17.15 2.92
N ASP A 124 0.90 18.30 2.57
CA ASP A 124 0.18 18.48 1.32
C ASP A 124 1.07 18.18 0.11
N GLU A 125 2.34 18.58 0.17
CA GLU A 125 3.34 18.34 -0.88
C GLU A 125 3.62 16.84 -1.06
N GLU A 126 3.67 16.08 0.04
CA GLU A 126 3.91 14.64 0.01
C GLU A 126 2.75 13.89 -0.62
N HIS A 127 1.51 14.26 -0.27
CA HIS A 127 0.32 13.69 -0.90
C HIS A 127 0.25 14.04 -2.39
N ARG A 128 0.49 15.29 -2.76
CA ARG A 128 0.52 15.72 -4.16
C ARG A 128 1.60 15.00 -4.96
N ALA A 129 2.81 14.87 -4.41
CA ALA A 129 3.90 14.12 -5.04
C ALA A 129 3.51 12.65 -5.26
N ALA A 130 2.88 12.01 -4.27
CA ALA A 130 2.40 10.63 -4.38
C ALA A 130 1.34 10.46 -5.48
N VAL A 131 0.37 11.38 -5.57
CA VAL A 131 -0.66 11.37 -6.62
C VAL A 131 -0.05 11.61 -8.01
N GLN A 132 0.94 12.51 -8.13
CA GLN A 132 1.63 12.75 -9.40
C GLN A 132 2.45 11.54 -9.82
N GLU A 133 3.20 10.91 -8.90
CA GLU A 133 3.94 9.68 -9.17
C GLU A 133 3.00 8.58 -9.67
N PHE A 134 1.84 8.39 -9.03
CA PHE A 134 0.81 7.45 -9.51
C PHE A 134 0.34 7.76 -10.94
N LYS A 135 0.00 9.03 -11.23
CA LYS A 135 -0.45 9.45 -12.56
C LYS A 135 0.61 9.20 -13.63
N LEU A 136 1.88 9.50 -13.33
CA LEU A 136 3.00 9.26 -14.23
C LEU A 136 3.22 7.76 -14.49
N ARG A 137 3.20 6.93 -13.44
CA ARG A 137 3.33 5.46 -13.56
C ARG A 137 2.24 4.87 -14.45
N ARG A 138 1.03 5.42 -14.42
CA ARG A 138 -0.11 4.98 -15.24
C ARG A 138 -0.04 5.49 -16.70
N ALA A 139 0.48 6.70 -16.91
CA ALA A 139 0.58 7.32 -18.22
C ALA A 139 1.70 6.72 -19.09
N LEU A 140 2.76 6.21 -18.46
CA LEU A 140 3.88 5.60 -19.17
C LEU A 140 3.49 4.17 -19.65
N PRO A 141 3.53 3.88 -20.96
CA PRO A 141 3.43 2.50 -21.43
C PRO A 141 4.60 1.70 -20.85
N THR A 142 4.32 0.50 -20.33
CA THR A 142 5.34 -0.45 -19.87
C THR A 142 6.44 -0.53 -20.94
N PRO A 143 7.72 -0.27 -20.63
CA PRO A 143 8.76 -0.44 -21.62
C PRO A 143 8.72 -1.89 -22.08
N LYS A 144 8.38 -2.11 -23.36
CA LYS A 144 8.56 -3.41 -23.99
C LYS A 144 10.02 -3.78 -23.76
N ARG A 145 10.26 -4.84 -22.99
CA ARG A 145 11.58 -5.50 -22.93
C ARG A 145 11.97 -5.77 -24.38
N SER A 146 12.87 -4.96 -24.91
CA SER A 146 13.30 -5.06 -26.29
C SER A 146 14.05 -6.38 -26.43
N THR A 147 13.54 -7.23 -27.32
CA THR A 147 14.14 -8.47 -27.79
C THR A 147 15.47 -8.15 -28.47
N LEU A 148 16.54 -8.03 -27.69
CA LEU A 148 17.92 -7.92 -28.17
C LEU A 148 18.67 -9.23 -27.88
N GLU A 149 18.13 -10.34 -28.39
CA GLU A 149 18.81 -11.63 -28.48
C GLU A 149 18.48 -12.26 -29.84
N ARG A 150 18.87 -11.60 -30.96
CA ARG A 150 18.93 -12.29 -32.26
C ARG A 150 19.77 -11.62 -33.34
N LEU A 151 20.86 -10.94 -33.02
CA LEU A 151 21.84 -10.55 -34.05
C LEU A 151 23.25 -10.69 -33.51
N GLY A 152 23.74 -11.93 -33.51
CA GLY A 152 25.08 -12.26 -33.02
C GLY A 152 25.56 -13.62 -33.50
N ARG A 153 25.39 -13.92 -34.80
CA ARG A 153 26.10 -15.03 -35.44
C ARG A 153 26.21 -14.85 -36.95
N VAL A 154 27.10 -13.96 -37.39
CA VAL A 154 27.73 -14.07 -38.70
C VAL A 154 29.22 -13.82 -38.48
N GLY A 155 29.95 -14.88 -38.15
CA GLY A 155 31.40 -14.88 -38.19
C GLY A 155 31.82 -15.22 -39.62
N TYR A 156 32.31 -14.23 -40.35
CA TYR A 156 33.12 -14.44 -41.55
C TYR A 156 34.52 -14.85 -41.12
N HIS A 157 35.01 -15.98 -41.64
CA HIS A 157 36.41 -16.42 -41.47
C HIS A 157 37.01 -16.69 -42.85
N THR A 158 37.88 -15.80 -43.31
CA THR A 158 38.90 -15.98 -44.36
C THR A 158 39.89 -14.82 -44.16
N PRO A 159 41.22 -14.97 -44.33
CA PRO A 159 41.94 -15.93 -45.16
C PRO A 159 42.71 -17.02 -44.41
#